data_AF-A0A3B9GWN0-F1
#
_entry.id   AF-A0A3B9GWN0-F1
#
_cell.length_a   1.000
_cell.length_b   1.000
_cell.length_c   1.000
_cell.angle_alpha   90.00
_cell.angle_beta   90.00
_cell.angle_gamma   90.00
#
_symmetry.space_group_name_H-M   'P 1'
#
loop_
_entity.id
_entity.type
_entity.pdbx_description
1 polymer ?
#
loop_
_entity_poly.entity_id
_entity_poly.type
_entity_poly.pdbx_seq_one_letter_code
_entity_poly.pdbx_strand_id
1 'polypeptide(L)'
;MANALGYVSETKAGFEGTLAMMNLNAAIRIEKNAEKAAEGQPHYRIFAGETSTEIGGGWMRKAKSSGREYVSLTLADPQIGPRRIYA
;
A
#
# COMPACT_ATOMS: atom_id res chain seq x y z
N MET A 1 13.50 8.97 14.82
CA MET A 1 12.17 9.15 14.18
C MET A 1 12.15 8.27 12.94
N ALA A 2 11.10 7.49 12.74
CA ALA A 2 10.99 6.66 11.54
C ALA A 2 10.72 7.56 10.33
N ASN A 3 11.52 7.44 9.27
CA ASN A 3 11.22 8.12 8.01
C ASN A 3 10.06 7.37 7.35
N ALA A 4 8.89 8.01 7.33
CA ALA A 4 7.70 7.48 6.68
C ALA A 4 7.41 8.28 5.41
N LEU A 5 7.01 7.58 4.35
CA LEU A 5 6.47 8.22 3.15
C LEU A 5 5.01 8.67 3.36
N GLY A 6 4.35 8.27 4.44
CA GLY A 6 2.95 8.57 4.67
C GLY A 6 2.44 7.92 5.94
N TYR A 7 1.25 8.35 6.35
CA TYR A 7 0.51 7.74 7.46
C TYR A 7 -0.86 7.33 6.96
N VAL A 8 -1.37 6.23 7.51
CA VAL A 8 -2.70 5.71 7.22
C VAL A 8 -3.46 5.50 8.52
N SER A 9 -4.78 5.63 8.44
CA SER A 9 -5.73 5.35 9.50
C SER A 9 -6.58 4.15 9.12
N GLU A 10 -6.96 3.34 10.10
CA GLU A 10 -7.85 2.20 9.89
C GLU A 10 -9.27 2.68 9.58
N THR A 11 -9.92 1.99 8.64
CA THR A 11 -11.31 2.19 8.26
C THR A 11 -12.05 0.87 8.33
N LYS A 12 -13.37 0.89 8.09
CA LYS A 12 -14.18 -0.35 8.03
C LYS A 12 -13.73 -1.31 6.92
N ALA A 13 -13.14 -0.80 5.84
CA ALA A 13 -12.77 -1.57 4.65
C ALA A 13 -11.27 -1.91 4.58
N GLY A 14 -10.45 -1.32 5.44
CA GLY A 14 -9.00 -1.46 5.43
C GLY A 14 -8.33 -0.22 6.01
N PHE A 15 -7.60 0.53 5.18
CA PHE A 15 -6.90 1.74 5.59
C PHE A 15 -7.01 2.84 4.55
N GLU A 16 -6.92 4.09 4.99
CA GLU A 16 -6.84 5.25 4.11
C GLU A 16 -5.79 6.24 4.63
N GLY A 17 -5.20 7.00 3.73
CA GLY A 17 -4.24 8.03 4.12
C GLY A 17 -3.57 8.65 2.93
N THR A 18 -2.37 9.17 3.16
CA THR A 18 -1.68 9.99 2.18
C THR A 18 -0.24 9.56 2.02
N LEU A 19 0.17 9.31 0.77
CA LEU A 19 1.55 9.11 0.37
C LEU A 19 2.16 10.46 -0.03
N ALA A 20 3.14 10.91 0.74
CA ALA A 20 3.98 12.06 0.49
C ALA A 20 5.30 11.65 -0.19
N MET A 21 5.46 12.08 -1.43
CA MET A 21 6.68 11.99 -2.21
C MET A 21 7.19 13.39 -2.53
N MET A 22 8.42 13.50 -3.05
CA MET A 22 9.08 14.79 -3.29
C MET A 22 8.24 15.76 -4.16
N ASN A 23 7.51 15.25 -5.15
CA ASN A 23 6.74 16.03 -6.11
C ASN A 23 5.25 15.65 -6.16
N LEU A 24 4.80 14.72 -5.31
CA LEU A 24 3.44 14.20 -5.34
C LEU A 24 2.95 13.96 -3.92
N ASN A 25 1.76 14.44 -3.62
CA ASN A 25 0.97 14.04 -2.48
C ASN A 25 -0.26 13.30 -3.01
N ALA A 26 -0.37 12.01 -2.74
CA ALA A 26 -1.44 11.17 -3.25
C ALA A 26 -2.23 10.55 -2.10
N ALA A 27 -3.54 10.80 -2.07
CA ALA A 27 -4.44 10.02 -1.24
C ALA A 27 -4.42 8.56 -1.71
N ILE A 28 -4.41 7.61 -0.79
CA ILE A 28 -4.44 6.18 -1.08
C ILE A 28 -5.47 5.47 -0.19
N ARG A 29 -6.05 4.40 -0.73
CA ARG A 29 -6.88 3.45 0.02
C ARG A 29 -6.28 2.07 -0.11
N ILE A 30 -6.18 1.37 1.01
CA ILE A 30 -5.63 0.02 1.12
C ILE A 30 -6.78 -0.88 1.55
N GLU A 31 -7.30 -1.70 0.64
CA GLU A 31 -8.47 -2.54 0.91
C GLU A 31 -8.09 -4.01 0.95
N LYS A 32 -8.75 -4.79 1.80
CA LYS A 32 -8.54 -6.26 1.83
C LYS A 32 -8.94 -6.88 0.49
N ASN A 33 -8.09 -7.74 -0.04
CA ASN A 33 -8.42 -8.50 -1.24
C ASN A 33 -9.34 -9.68 -0.90
N ALA A 34 -10.65 -9.48 -1.01
CA ALA A 34 -11.65 -10.51 -0.75
C ALA A 34 -11.59 -11.69 -1.74
N GLU A 35 -11.02 -11.48 -2.92
CA GLU A 35 -10.93 -12.47 -4.00
C GLU A 35 -9.62 -13.27 -3.96
N LYS A 36 -8.82 -13.11 -2.90
CA LYS A 36 -7.54 -13.80 -2.77
C LYS A 36 -7.76 -15.32 -2.69
N ALA A 37 -7.37 -16.03 -3.75
CA ALA A 37 -7.51 -17.48 -3.89
C ALA A 37 -6.17 -18.25 -3.86
N ALA A 38 -5.05 -17.56 -4.05
CA ALA A 38 -3.71 -18.18 -4.12
C ALA A 38 -2.68 -17.41 -3.27
N GLU A 39 -1.61 -18.10 -2.84
CA GLU A 39 -0.58 -17.52 -1.96
C GLU A 39 0.14 -16.31 -2.57
N GLY A 40 0.42 -16.35 -3.87
CA GLY A 40 1.12 -15.25 -4.58
C GLY A 40 0.29 -13.98 -4.76
N GLN A 41 -1.03 -14.05 -4.62
CA GLN A 41 -1.91 -12.89 -4.77
C GLN A 41 -1.79 -11.93 -3.58
N PRO A 42 -2.03 -10.63 -3.81
CA PRO A 42 -1.96 -9.64 -2.74
C PRO A 42 -3.03 -9.91 -1.68
N HIS A 43 -2.68 -9.61 -0.43
CA HIS A 43 -3.61 -9.57 0.70
C HIS A 43 -4.42 -8.27 0.71
N TYR A 44 -3.84 -7.21 0.15
CA TYR A 44 -4.47 -5.90 0.03
C TYR A 44 -4.33 -5.35 -1.38
N ARG A 45 -5.37 -4.70 -1.90
CA ARG A 45 -5.32 -3.92 -3.14
C ARG A 45 -5.18 -2.45 -2.77
N ILE A 46 -4.39 -1.71 -3.55
CA ILE A 46 -4.14 -0.29 -3.28
C ILE A 46 -4.72 0.56 -4.40
N PHE A 47 -5.52 1.54 -4.01
CA PHE A 47 -6.20 2.45 -4.93
C PHE A 47 -5.76 3.90 -4.71
N ALA A 48 -5.76 4.68 -5.79
CA ALA A 48 -5.48 6.11 -5.74
C ALA A 48 -6.75 6.91 -5.34
N GLY A 49 -6.71 7.54 -4.17
CA GLY A 49 -7.72 8.46 -3.67
C GLY A 49 -9.14 7.91 -3.73
N GLU A 50 -10.10 8.77 -4.11
CA GLU A 50 -11.51 8.39 -4.28
C GLU A 50 -11.77 7.61 -5.57
N THR A 51 -10.77 7.51 -6.46
CA THR A 51 -10.93 6.76 -7.70
C THR A 51 -10.83 5.24 -7.47
N SER A 52 -11.38 4.46 -8.39
CA SER A 52 -11.24 3.00 -8.40
C SER A 52 -9.97 2.53 -9.14
N THR A 53 -9.01 3.43 -9.39
CA THR A 53 -7.76 3.10 -10.07
C THR A 53 -6.85 2.33 -9.12
N GLU A 54 -6.62 1.04 -9.41
CA GLU A 54 -5.67 0.22 -8.67
C GLU A 54 -4.23 0.55 -9.08
N ILE A 55 -3.41 0.91 -8.11
CA ILE A 55 -2.03 1.35 -8.29
C ILE A 55 -1.02 0.40 -7.63
N GLY A 56 -1.48 -0.71 -7.04
CA GLY A 56 -0.57 -1.64 -6.37
C GLY A 56 -1.23 -2.68 -5.49
N GLY A 57 -0.37 -3.43 -4.80
CA GLY A 57 -0.78 -4.50 -3.90
C GLY A 57 0.05 -4.53 -2.61
N GLY A 58 -0.52 -5.16 -1.59
CA GLY A 58 0.09 -5.37 -0.28
C GLY A 58 0.12 -6.84 0.10
N TRP A 59 1.25 -7.31 0.64
CA TRP A 59 1.41 -8.68 1.12
C TRP A 59 1.76 -8.69 2.60
N MET A 60 1.06 -9.52 3.38
CA MET A 60 1.45 -9.80 4.76
C MET A 60 2.83 -10.47 4.77
N ARG A 61 3.76 -9.90 5.53
CA ARG A 61 5.11 -10.40 5.71
C ARG A 61 5.46 -10.38 7.19
N LYS A 62 6.44 -11.20 7.56
CA LYS A 62 7.01 -11.24 8.91
C LYS A 62 8.45 -10.77 8.85
N ALA A 63 8.78 -9.75 9.63
CA ALA A 63 10.13 -9.21 9.68
C ALA A 63 11.09 -10.25 10.28
N LYS A 64 12.17 -10.59 9.57
CA LYS A 64 13.13 -11.61 10.04
C LYS A 64 13.82 -11.22 11.36
N SER A 65 14.07 -9.92 11.56
CA SER A 65 14.79 -9.41 12.73
C SER A 65 13.92 -9.32 13.98
N SER A 66 12.69 -8.81 13.85
CA SER A 66 11.82 -8.52 15.00
C SER A 66 10.68 -9.52 15.18
N GLY A 67 10.42 -10.38 14.19
CA GLY A 67 9.27 -11.28 14.17
C GLY A 67 7.92 -10.58 14.02
N ARG A 68 7.88 -9.24 13.89
CA ARG A 68 6.64 -8.49 13.76
C ARG A 68 6.04 -8.66 12.37
N GLU A 69 4.72 -8.74 12.32
CA GLU A 69 3.98 -8.72 11.06
C GLU A 69 3.90 -7.30 10.52
N TYR A 70 3.99 -7.18 9.20
CA TYR A 70 3.83 -5.92 8.48
C TYR A 70 3.25 -6.21 7.09
N VAL A 71 2.64 -5.19 6.48
CA VAL A 71 2.20 -5.27 5.09
C VAL A 71 3.30 -4.67 4.22
N SER A 72 3.87 -5.46 3.31
CA SER A 72 4.80 -4.99 2.30
C SER A 72 4.02 -4.52 1.08
N LEU A 73 4.18 -3.26 0.71
CA LEU A 73 3.48 -2.62 -0.39
C LEU A 73 4.38 -2.56 -1.63
N THR A 74 3.77 -2.74 -2.81
CA THR A 74 4.37 -2.41 -4.10
C THR A 74 3.41 -1.51 -4.85
N LEU A 75 3.89 -0.33 -5.24
CA LEU A 75 3.11 0.69 -5.94
C LEU A 75 3.71 0.94 -7.33
N ALA A 76 2.85 1.04 -8.34
CA ALA A 76 3.20 1.29 -9.72
C ALA A 76 2.11 2.15 -10.38
N ASP A 77 2.42 3.41 -10.63
CA ASP A 77 1.56 4.34 -11.35
C ASP A 77 2.43 5.36 -12.11
N PRO A 78 2.05 5.81 -13.32
CA PRO A 78 2.82 6.80 -14.08
C PRO A 78 3.17 8.07 -13.30
N GLN A 79 2.31 8.51 -12.37
CA GLN A 79 2.54 9.70 -11.53
C GLN A 79 3.60 9.48 -10.44
N ILE A 80 3.83 8.23 -10.04
CA ILE A 80 4.92 7.83 -9.12
C ILE A 80 6.27 7.85 -9.86
N GLY A 81 6.25 7.70 -11.18
CA GLY A 81 7.40 7.68 -12.05
C GLY A 81 7.66 6.29 -12.67
N PRO A 82 8.74 6.14 -13.45
CA PRO A 82 8.97 4.95 -14.27
C PRO A 82 9.33 3.68 -13.46
N ARG A 83 9.51 3.79 -12.14
CA ARG A 83 9.94 2.69 -11.27
C ARG A 83 8.90 2.44 -10.18
N ARG A 84 8.74 1.17 -9.84
CA ARG A 84 7.92 0.76 -8.70
C ARG A 84 8.54 1.24 -7.40
N ILE A 85 7.69 1.65 -6.46
CA ILE A 85 8.10 1.98 -5.10
C ILE A 85 7.66 0.84 -4.17
N TYR A 86 8.49 0.56 -3.18
CA TYR A 86 8.23 -0.40 -2.11
C TYR A 86 8.11 0.34 -0.79
N ALA A 87 7.11 0.00 0.02
CA ALA A 87 6.87 0.58 1.34
C ALA A 87 6.46 -0.50 2.35
#